data_AF-A0A524AU53-F1
#
_entry.id   AF-A0A524AU53-F1
#
_cell.length_a   1.000
_cell.length_b   1.000
_cell.length_c   1.000
_cell.angle_alpha   90.00
_cell.angle_beta   90.00
_cell.angle_gamma   90.00
#
_symmetry.space_group_name_H-M   'P 1'
#
loop_
_entity.id
_entity.type
_entity.pdbx_description
1 polymer ?
#
loop_
_entity_poly.entity_id
_entity_poly.type
_entity_poly.pdbx_seq_one_letter_code
_entity_poly.pdbx_strand_id
1 'polypeptide(L)' 'MDMFDIFQMHPDWTLPSQIDENPMAWMIKVNGLIVDARYMPREIQEVAYRKGLIPYIPD' A
#
# COMPACT_ATOMS: atom_id res chain seq x y z
N MET A 1 10.06 17.43 -12.49
CA MET A 1 9.90 16.03 -12.08
C MET A 1 11.29 15.53 -11.80
N ASP A 2 11.59 15.16 -10.56
CA ASP A 2 12.90 14.64 -10.20
C ASP A 2 13.22 13.40 -11.03
N MET A 3 14.49 13.24 -11.39
CA MET A 3 14.96 12.25 -12.39
C MET A 3 14.78 10.79 -11.94
N PHE A 4 14.47 10.58 -10.67
CA PHE A 4 14.08 9.31 -10.08
C PHE A 4 12.86 9.61 -9.22
N ASP A 5 11.77 8.87 -9.39
CA ASP A 5 10.51 8.99 -8.61
C ASP A 5 10.70 8.56 -7.14
N ILE A 6 11.78 9.03 -6.50
CA ILE A 6 12.19 8.68 -5.15
C ILE A 6 11.54 9.67 -4.20
N PHE A 7 10.76 9.15 -3.26
CA PHE A 7 10.20 9.91 -2.16
C PHE A 7 10.40 9.16 -0.84
N GLN A 8 10.22 9.85 0.28
CA GLN A 8 10.37 9.27 1.61
C GLN A 8 9.40 8.09 1.80
N MET A 9 9.91 6.96 2.29
CA MET A 9 9.17 5.71 2.47
C MET A 9 8.61 5.12 1.16
N HIS A 10 9.32 5.25 0.03
CA HIS A 10 8.93 4.56 -1.20
C HIS A 10 8.79 3.04 -0.92
N PRO A 11 7.62 2.42 -1.22
CA PRO A 11 7.39 1.00 -0.94
C PRO A 11 8.46 0.08 -1.56
N ASP A 12 8.84 0.32 -2.82
CA ASP A 12 9.87 -0.47 -3.53
C ASP A 12 11.26 -0.46 -2.87
N TRP A 13 11.52 0.49 -1.97
CA TRP A 13 12.82 0.67 -1.30
C TRP A 13 12.71 0.37 0.20
N THR A 14 11.58 -0.22 0.61
CA THR A 14 11.34 -0.65 1.99
C THR A 14 11.76 -2.10 2.14
N LEU A 15 12.52 -2.41 3.21
CA LEU A 15 12.85 -3.79 3.52
C LEU A 15 11.57 -4.61 3.72
N PRO A 16 11.47 -5.85 3.20
CA PRO A 16 10.26 -6.67 3.36
C PRO A 16 9.82 -6.82 4.82
N SER A 17 10.77 -6.89 5.77
CA SER A 17 10.49 -6.97 7.21
C SER A 17 9.94 -5.68 7.84
N GLN A 18 9.91 -4.57 7.09
CA GLN A 18 9.43 -3.27 7.54
C GLN A 18 8.22 -2.78 6.73
N ILE A 19 7.68 -3.61 5.82
CA ILE A 19 6.57 -3.22 4.95
C ILE A 19 5.30 -2.89 5.76
N ASP A 20 5.12 -3.55 6.90
CA ASP A 20 4.00 -3.35 7.81
C ASP A 20 4.05 -1.98 8.47
N GLU A 21 5.27 -1.47 8.71
CA GLU A 21 5.52 -0.17 9.32
C GLU A 21 5.55 0.97 8.30
N ASN A 22 5.51 0.67 6.99
CA ASN A 22 5.48 1.67 5.94
C ASN A 22 4.03 1.97 5.51
N PRO A 23 3.43 3.10 5.91
CA PRO A 23 2.05 3.43 5.55
C PRO A 23 1.86 3.55 4.04
N MET A 24 2.87 4.02 3.30
CA MET A 24 2.79 4.24 1.85
C MET A 24 2.58 2.95 1.07
N ALA A 25 2.98 1.80 1.62
CA ALA A 25 2.74 0.49 1.01
C ALA A 25 1.26 0.05 1.10
N TRP A 26 0.46 0.73 1.93
CA TRP A 26 -0.93 0.36 2.23
C TRP A 26 -1.95 1.42 1.80
N MET A 27 -1.51 2.61 1.39
CA MET A 27 -2.41 3.67 0.95
C MET A 27 -2.97 3.38 -0.45
N ILE A 28 -4.28 3.17 -0.54
CA ILE A 28 -4.99 2.92 -1.80
C ILE A 28 -6.08 3.96 -2.03
N LYS A 29 -6.47 4.16 -3.29
CA LYS A 29 -7.59 5.03 -3.65
C LYS A 29 -8.88 4.21 -3.81
N VAL A 30 -9.85 4.45 -2.92
CA VAL A 30 -11.18 3.84 -2.97
C VAL A 30 -12.22 4.93 -3.13
N ASN A 31 -13.01 4.89 -4.21
CA ASN A 31 -14.06 5.87 -4.50
C ASN A 31 -13.60 7.34 -4.44
N GLY A 32 -12.36 7.62 -4.85
CA GLY A 32 -11.81 8.97 -4.83
C GLY A 32 -11.03 9.34 -3.55
N LEU A 33 -11.18 8.57 -2.48
CA LEU A 33 -10.52 8.81 -1.18
C LEU A 33 -9.28 7.95 -1.03
N ILE A 34 -8.21 8.53 -0.49
CA ILE A 34 -7.00 7.79 -0.11
C ILE A 34 -7.25 7.21 1.29
N VAL A 35 -7.20 5.89 1.41
CA VAL A 35 -7.46 5.14 2.63
C VAL A 35 -6.33 4.14 2.86
N ASP A 36 -6.11 3.78 4.12
CA ASP A 36 -5.20 2.68 4.48
C ASP A 36 -5.95 1.36 4.35
N ALA A 37 -5.46 0.48 3.47
CA ALA A 37 -6.10 -0.79 3.15
C ALA A 37 -6.22 -1.74 4.36
N ARG A 38 -5.34 -1.62 5.36
CA ARG A 38 -5.33 -2.52 6.54
C ARG A 38 -6.58 -2.37 7.39
N TYR A 39 -7.20 -1.20 7.36
CA TYR A 39 -8.43 -0.90 8.10
C TYR A 39 -9.70 -1.02 7.26
N MET A 40 -9.58 -1.39 5.98
CA MET A 40 -10.73 -1.60 5.09
C MET A 40 -11.33 -2.99 5.28
N PRO A 41 -12.61 -3.20 4.90
CA PRO A 41 -13.24 -4.53 4.92
C PRO A 41 -12.44 -5.59 4.15
N ARG A 42 -12.53 -6.85 4.55
CA ARG A 42 -11.79 -7.98 3.97
C ARG A 42 -11.97 -8.06 2.45
N GLU A 43 -13.17 -7.83 1.95
CA GLU A 43 -13.49 -7.87 0.53
C GLU A 43 -12.69 -6.80 -0.26
N ILE A 44 -12.48 -5.63 0.34
CA ILE A 44 -11.67 -4.56 -0.27
C ILE A 44 -10.19 -4.93 -0.24
N GLN A 45 -9.70 -5.53 0.85
CA GLN A 45 -8.32 -6.01 0.95
C GLN A 45 -8.03 -7.10 -0.10
N GLU A 46 -8.93 -8.06 -0.27
CA GLU A 46 -8.81 -9.12 -1.29
C GLU A 46 -8.76 -8.56 -2.70
N VAL A 47 -9.61 -7.58 -3.02
CA VAL A 47 -9.60 -6.91 -4.32
C VAL A 47 -8.31 -6.10 -4.50
N ALA A 48 -7.84 -5.40 -3.46
CA ALA A 48 -6.61 -4.62 -3.51
C ALA A 48 -5.40 -5.54 -3.75
N TYR A 49 -5.32 -6.68 -3.05
CA TYR A 49 -4.27 -7.66 -3.22
C TYR A 49 -4.30 -8.30 -4.63
N ARG A 50 -5.48 -8.69 -5.11
CA ARG A 50 -5.64 -9.24 -6.47
C ARG A 50 -5.20 -8.26 -7.56
N LYS A 51 -5.35 -6.96 -7.31
CA LYS A 51 -4.90 -5.89 -8.20
C LYS A 51 -3.43 -5.51 -8.02
N GLY A 52 -2.72 -6.12 -7.06
CA GLY A 52 -1.32 -5.80 -6.74
C GLY A 52 -1.13 -4.44 -6.06
N LEU A 53 -2.18 -3.88 -5.45
CA LEU A 53 -2.14 -2.57 -4.80
C LEU A 53 -1.58 -2.60 -3.37
N ILE A 54 -1.57 -3.77 -2.75
CA ILE A 54 -1.00 -4.03 -1.42
C ILE A 54 -0.16 -5.31 -1.47
N PRO A 55 0.86 -5.45 -0.60
CA PRO A 55 1.82 -6.56 -0.71
C PRO A 55 1.23 -7.93 -0.33
N TYR A 56 0.26 -7.96 0.58
CA TYR A 56 -0.44 -9.16 1.04
C TYR A 56 -1.75 -8.76 1.75
N ILE A 57 -2.57 -9.74 2.14
CA ILE A 57 -3.80 -9.53 2.92
C ILE A 57 -3.44 -9.62 4.41
N PRO A 58 -3.57 -8.54 5.21
CA PRO A 58 -3.24 -8.57 6.65
C PRO A 58 -4.21 -9.46 7.42
N ASP A 59 -3.78 -10.05 8.55
CA ASP A 59 -4.62 -10.94 9.36
C ASP A 59 -5.87 -10.25 9.94
#